data_AF-A0A654TXI6-F1
#
_entry.id   AF-A0A654TXI6-F1
#
_cell.length_a   1.000
_cell.length_b   1.000
_cell.length_c   1.000
_cell.angle_alpha   90.00
_cell.angle_beta   90.00
_cell.angle_gamma   90.00
#
_symmetry.space_group_name_H-M   'P 1'
#
loop_
_entity.id
_entity.type
_entity.pdbx_description
1 polymer ?
#
loop_
_entity_poly.entity_id
_entity_poly.type
_entity_poly.pdbx_seq_one_letter_code
_entity_poly.pdbx_strand_id
1 'polypeptide(L)'
;MGSSAQALKFLEKNGHLASATARGPKSARLIVDRDALLDAYAEAADKLRSPISISTGVLWRDPTAGVVKAGQLWDAAGIEWAATSALSASLLAPMQTEIAPMEIYVPGRSWSDLRRAAMAAGLQEIAGGRLILRFFPTPACARLTEQNLQGFRSMLWPRVYADLRTAGVRGEDAAEHLREAMTK
;
A
#
# COMPACT_ATOMS: atom_id res chain seq x y z
N MET A 1 -12.89 -25.90 0.26
CA MET A 1 -11.82 -26.27 -0.69
C MET A 1 -10.93 -25.06 -0.89
N GLY A 2 -9.62 -25.21 -0.73
CA GLY A 2 -8.70 -24.13 -0.32
C GLY A 2 -8.58 -22.96 -1.30
N SER A 3 -8.75 -21.75 -0.77
CA SER A 3 -8.66 -20.48 -1.51
C SER A 3 -7.34 -20.33 -2.29
N SER A 4 -6.23 -20.84 -1.75
CA SER A 4 -4.91 -20.75 -2.38
C SER A 4 -4.80 -21.56 -3.67
N ALA A 5 -5.34 -22.79 -3.72
CA ALA A 5 -5.29 -23.61 -4.92
C ALA A 5 -6.11 -23.01 -6.07
N GLN A 6 -7.23 -22.36 -5.74
CA GLN A 6 -8.06 -21.65 -6.70
C GLN A 6 -7.41 -20.35 -7.18
N ALA A 7 -6.78 -19.59 -6.29
CA ALA A 7 -5.99 -18.41 -6.65
C ALA A 7 -4.83 -18.75 -7.59
N LEU A 8 -4.09 -19.82 -7.30
CA LEU A 8 -3.00 -20.27 -8.17
C LEU A 8 -3.49 -20.74 -9.55
N LYS A 9 -4.63 -21.43 -9.62
CA LYS A 9 -5.27 -21.78 -10.91
C LYS A 9 -5.74 -20.56 -11.68
N PHE A 10 -6.27 -19.55 -10.99
CA PHE A 10 -6.67 -18.29 -11.62
C PHE A 10 -5.47 -17.58 -12.24
N LEU A 11 -4.37 -17.45 -11.50
CA LEU A 11 -3.14 -16.82 -12.01
C LEU A 11 -2.52 -17.61 -13.18
N GLU A 12 -2.55 -18.94 -13.13
CA GLU A 12 -2.12 -19.81 -14.23
C GLU A 12 -3.01 -19.65 -15.48
N LYS A 13 -4.34 -19.63 -15.31
CA LYS A 13 -5.29 -19.41 -16.42
C LYS A 13 -5.09 -18.05 -17.10
N ASN A 14 -4.68 -17.03 -16.35
CA ASN A 14 -4.41 -15.69 -16.89
C ASN A 14 -2.95 -15.53 -17.38
N GLY A 15 -2.18 -16.61 -17.46
CA GLY A 15 -0.83 -16.58 -18.03
C GLY A 15 0.26 -16.02 -17.11
N HIS A 16 -0.06 -15.64 -15.87
CA HIS A 16 0.94 -15.11 -14.92
C HIS A 16 1.81 -16.21 -14.30
N LEU A 17 1.30 -17.44 -14.25
CA LEU A 17 2.02 -18.60 -13.74
C LEU A 17 2.12 -19.70 -14.78
N ALA A 18 3.28 -20.36 -14.85
CA ALA A 18 3.48 -21.58 -15.61
C ALA A 18 3.79 -22.76 -14.68
N SER A 19 3.25 -23.94 -15.00
CA SER A 19 3.57 -25.18 -14.32
C SER A 19 4.85 -25.79 -14.91
N ALA A 20 5.83 -26.08 -14.06
CA ALA A 20 7.14 -26.52 -14.53
C ALA A 20 7.20 -27.95 -15.12
N THR A 21 6.19 -28.82 -14.88
CA THR A 21 5.86 -30.15 -15.48
C THR A 21 5.14 -31.07 -14.45
N ALA A 22 4.79 -32.31 -14.85
CA ALA A 22 3.73 -33.18 -14.30
C ALA A 22 3.70 -33.39 -12.77
N ARG A 23 2.47 -33.52 -12.25
CA ARG A 23 2.08 -33.65 -10.83
C ARG A 23 3.09 -34.45 -9.97
N GLY A 24 3.49 -33.87 -8.84
CA GLY A 24 4.32 -34.54 -7.82
C GLY A 24 4.73 -33.60 -6.69
N PRO A 25 5.49 -34.07 -5.68
CA PRO A 25 5.89 -33.28 -4.50
C PRO A 25 6.74 -32.03 -4.81
N LYS A 26 7.28 -31.94 -6.03
CA LYS A 26 8.07 -30.80 -6.54
C LYS A 26 7.34 -29.98 -7.60
N SER A 27 6.03 -30.18 -7.79
CA SER A 27 5.26 -29.39 -8.76
C SER A 27 5.10 -27.96 -8.24
N ALA A 28 5.98 -27.07 -8.69
CA ALA A 28 5.90 -25.64 -8.42
C ALA A 28 5.29 -24.91 -9.63
N ARG A 29 4.60 -23.81 -9.34
CA ARG A 29 4.27 -22.80 -10.33
C ARG A 29 5.33 -21.72 -10.29
N LEU A 30 5.79 -21.29 -11.45
CA LEU A 30 6.75 -20.21 -11.60
C LEU A 30 6.06 -18.99 -12.17
N ILE A 31 6.47 -17.81 -11.72
CA ILE A 31 6.03 -16.55 -12.32
C ILE A 31 6.63 -16.48 -13.72
N VAL A 32 5.78 -16.31 -14.73
CA VAL A 32 6.18 -16.24 -16.14
C VAL A 32 6.89 -14.92 -16.43
N ASP A 33 6.25 -13.84 -16.00
CA ASP A 33 6.71 -12.47 -16.18
C ASP A 33 6.35 -11.69 -14.90
N ARG A 34 7.39 -11.17 -14.24
CA ARG A 34 7.23 -10.46 -12.97
C ARG A 34 6.62 -9.08 -13.17
N ASP A 35 6.99 -8.40 -14.25
CA ASP A 35 6.52 -7.05 -14.54
C ASP A 35 5.07 -7.09 -14.96
N ALA A 36 4.70 -8.02 -15.85
CA ALA A 36 3.31 -8.21 -16.26
C ALA A 36 2.40 -8.61 -15.07
N LEU A 37 2.91 -9.41 -14.12
CA LEU A 37 2.17 -9.74 -12.90
C LEU A 37 2.01 -8.52 -11.98
N LEU A 38 3.05 -7.69 -11.84
CA LEU A 38 2.98 -6.46 -11.05
C LEU A 38 1.97 -5.46 -11.64
N ASP A 39 1.98 -5.29 -12.96
CA ASP A 39 1.04 -4.42 -13.67
C ASP A 39 -0.41 -4.90 -13.50
N ALA A 40 -0.66 -6.21 -13.71
CA ALA A 40 -1.97 -6.80 -13.50
C ALA A 40 -2.44 -6.66 -12.03
N TYR A 41 -1.52 -6.78 -11.07
CA TYR A 41 -1.81 -6.51 -9.68
C TYR A 41 -2.18 -5.04 -9.45
N ALA A 42 -1.45 -4.09 -10.04
CA ALA A 42 -1.74 -2.66 -9.90
C ALA A 42 -3.14 -2.31 -10.44
N GLU A 43 -3.51 -2.83 -11.61
CA GLU A 43 -4.86 -2.66 -12.17
C GLU A 43 -5.95 -3.25 -11.27
N ALA A 44 -5.71 -4.43 -10.68
CA ALA A 44 -6.66 -5.04 -9.76
C ALA A 44 -6.76 -4.26 -8.43
N ALA A 45 -5.63 -3.74 -7.94
CA ALA A 45 -5.53 -2.96 -6.72
C ALA A 45 -6.27 -1.62 -6.81
N ASP A 46 -6.24 -0.97 -7.98
CA ASP A 46 -6.98 0.25 -8.26
C ASP A 46 -8.50 0.02 -8.20
N LYS A 47 -8.99 -1.06 -8.83
CA LYS A 47 -10.42 -1.45 -8.80
C LYS A 47 -10.95 -1.75 -7.38
N LEU A 48 -10.07 -2.18 -6.47
CA LEU A 48 -10.41 -2.47 -5.08
C LEU A 48 -10.20 -1.29 -4.13
N ARG A 49 -9.72 -0.15 -4.65
CA ARG A 49 -9.49 1.04 -3.84
C ARG A 49 -10.81 1.61 -3.35
N SER A 50 -10.95 1.76 -2.03
CA SER A 50 -12.15 2.37 -1.46
C SER A 50 -12.26 3.82 -1.95
N PRO A 51 -13.41 4.29 -2.44
CA PRO A 51 -13.59 5.71 -2.77
C PRO A 51 -13.70 6.60 -1.51
N ILE A 52 -13.95 6.00 -0.34
CA ILE A 52 -14.09 6.72 0.93
C ILE A 52 -12.70 7.06 1.47
N SER A 53 -12.43 8.36 1.63
CA SER A 53 -11.20 8.88 2.25
C SER A 53 -11.43 10.27 2.82
N ILE A 54 -10.75 10.62 3.91
CA ILE A 54 -10.72 11.99 4.44
C ILE A 54 -9.34 12.60 4.24
N SER A 55 -9.31 13.91 4.00
CA SER A 55 -8.10 14.72 4.06
C SER A 55 -7.93 15.31 5.45
N THR A 56 -6.70 15.31 5.95
CA THR A 56 -6.34 15.83 7.26
C THR A 56 -5.21 16.86 7.16
N GLY A 57 -5.28 17.87 8.02
CA GLY A 57 -4.28 18.92 8.12
C GLY A 57 -3.04 18.44 8.86
N VAL A 58 -1.88 18.52 8.20
CA VAL A 58 -0.58 18.26 8.83
C VAL A 58 0.42 19.37 8.48
N LEU A 59 1.25 19.75 9.44
CA LEU A 59 2.31 20.78 9.30
C LEU A 59 3.71 20.16 9.43
N TRP A 60 3.85 18.88 9.07
CA TRP A 60 5.09 18.14 9.22
C TRP A 60 6.18 18.67 8.29
N ARG A 61 7.31 19.08 8.87
CA ARG A 61 8.52 19.42 8.10
C ARG A 61 9.20 18.15 7.56
N ASP A 62 9.20 17.11 8.38
CA ASP A 62 9.63 15.76 8.02
C ASP A 62 8.37 14.86 8.04
N PRO A 63 7.82 14.53 6.85
CA PRO A 63 6.66 13.66 6.74
C PRO A 63 6.85 12.30 7.41
N THR A 64 8.03 11.68 7.29
CA THR A 64 8.30 10.37 7.86
C THR A 64 8.28 10.42 9.38
N ALA A 65 8.95 11.40 10.00
CA ALA A 65 8.89 11.58 11.44
C ALA A 65 7.48 11.94 11.94
N GLY A 66 6.73 12.71 11.16
CA GLY A 66 5.33 13.02 11.43
C GLY A 66 4.44 11.78 11.46
N VAL A 67 4.58 10.92 10.45
CA VAL A 67 3.88 9.63 10.35
C VAL A 67 4.25 8.70 11.50
N VAL A 68 5.52 8.61 11.89
CA VAL A 68 5.92 7.78 13.05
C VAL A 68 5.24 8.24 14.33
N LYS A 69 5.16 9.55 14.58
CA LYS A 69 4.46 10.10 15.76
C LYS A 69 2.96 9.82 15.73
N ALA A 70 2.30 10.01 14.59
CA ALA A 70 0.90 9.64 14.43
C ALA A 70 0.69 8.12 14.59
N GLY A 71 1.63 7.33 14.07
CA GLY A 71 1.73 5.88 14.20
C GLY A 71 1.70 5.40 15.64
N GLN A 72 2.52 6.02 16.50
CA GLN A 72 2.55 5.71 17.94
C GLN A 72 1.19 5.94 18.61
N LEU A 73 0.45 6.96 18.20
CA LEU A 73 -0.89 7.23 18.73
C LEU A 73 -1.93 6.21 18.23
N TRP A 74 -1.86 5.80 16.96
CA TRP A 74 -2.69 4.72 16.45
C TRP A 74 -2.38 3.39 17.14
N ASP A 75 -1.10 3.05 17.30
CA ASP A 75 -0.68 1.83 18.00
C ASP A 75 -1.16 1.85 19.47
N ALA A 76 -1.05 2.98 20.17
CA ALA A 76 -1.57 3.14 21.52
C ALA A 76 -3.11 3.01 21.61
N ALA A 77 -3.82 3.38 20.54
CA ALA A 77 -5.26 3.22 20.41
C ALA A 77 -5.69 1.84 19.88
N GLY A 78 -4.74 0.93 19.60
CA GLY A 78 -5.03 -0.39 19.00
C GLY A 78 -5.54 -0.32 17.56
N ILE A 79 -5.22 0.76 16.83
CA ILE A 79 -5.62 0.97 15.44
C ILE A 79 -4.46 0.55 14.53
N GLU A 80 -4.68 -0.47 13.71
CA GLU A 80 -3.74 -0.81 12.65
C GLU A 80 -3.62 0.34 11.65
N TRP A 81 -2.41 0.59 11.18
CA TRP A 81 -2.15 1.64 10.19
C TRP A 81 -1.04 1.19 9.26
N ALA A 82 -0.92 1.79 8.08
CA ALA A 82 0.26 1.63 7.22
C ALA A 82 0.34 2.80 6.25
N ALA A 83 1.53 3.39 6.10
CA ALA A 83 1.78 4.34 5.04
C ALA A 83 1.79 3.62 3.67
N THR A 84 1.41 4.35 2.62
CA THR A 84 1.52 3.88 1.22
C THR A 84 1.95 5.04 0.31
N SER A 85 1.91 4.84 -1.01
CA SER A 85 2.19 5.86 -2.03
C SER A 85 3.53 6.57 -1.79
N ALA A 86 3.60 7.88 -2.02
CA ALA A 86 4.82 8.68 -1.90
C ALA A 86 5.48 8.59 -0.50
N LEU A 87 4.70 8.45 0.58
CA LEU A 87 5.24 8.27 1.93
C LEU A 87 6.12 7.03 2.02
N SER A 88 5.61 5.89 1.56
CA SER A 88 6.39 4.64 1.59
C SER A 88 7.53 4.64 0.57
N ALA A 89 7.27 5.17 -0.62
CA ALA A 89 8.28 5.28 -1.67
C ALA A 89 9.49 6.12 -1.23
N SER A 90 9.28 7.17 -0.43
CA SER A 90 10.34 8.01 0.12
C SER A 90 11.37 7.25 0.97
N LEU A 91 11.01 6.07 1.48
CA LEU A 91 11.91 5.18 2.23
C LEU A 91 12.41 4.00 1.39
N LEU A 92 11.54 3.41 0.56
CA LEU A 92 11.86 2.21 -0.21
C LEU A 92 12.76 2.52 -1.43
N ALA A 93 12.46 3.61 -2.14
CA ALA A 93 13.20 4.06 -3.32
C ALA A 93 13.22 5.60 -3.37
N PRO A 94 14.08 6.25 -2.58
CA PRO A 94 14.10 7.70 -2.44
C PRO A 94 14.45 8.40 -3.77
N MET A 95 13.52 9.20 -4.30
CA MET A 95 13.69 9.97 -5.54
C MET A 95 13.03 11.35 -5.48
N GLN A 96 11.89 11.47 -4.81
CA GLN A 96 11.06 12.67 -4.84
C GLN A 96 11.60 13.76 -3.91
N THR A 97 11.62 15.00 -4.40
CA THR A 97 11.94 16.19 -3.59
C THR A 97 10.78 16.65 -2.72
N GLU A 98 9.54 16.31 -3.10
CA GLU A 98 8.33 16.53 -2.32
C GLU A 98 7.56 15.22 -2.19
N ILE A 99 7.15 14.88 -0.96
CA ILE A 99 6.38 13.66 -0.68
C ILE A 99 4.89 13.97 -0.81
N ALA A 100 4.31 13.72 -1.98
CA ALA A 100 2.89 13.87 -2.24
C ALA A 100 2.38 12.85 -3.29
N PRO A 101 1.18 12.26 -3.12
CA PRO A 101 0.28 12.41 -1.98
C PRO A 101 0.76 11.66 -0.73
N MET A 102 0.53 12.23 0.45
CA MET A 102 0.73 11.50 1.70
C MET A 102 -0.53 10.70 2.02
N GLU A 103 -0.42 9.38 2.06
CA GLU A 103 -1.56 8.50 2.29
C GLU A 103 -1.25 7.40 3.29
N ILE A 104 -2.23 7.15 4.18
CA ILE A 104 -2.16 6.13 5.21
C ILE A 104 -3.45 5.30 5.15
N TYR A 105 -3.27 3.98 5.16
CA TYR A 105 -4.35 3.03 5.36
C TYR A 105 -4.63 2.79 6.83
N VAL A 106 -5.92 2.72 7.16
CA VAL A 106 -6.46 2.39 8.49
C VAL A 106 -7.63 1.40 8.35
N PRO A 107 -8.03 0.65 9.38
CA PRO A 107 -9.21 -0.20 9.31
C PRO A 107 -10.50 0.63 9.29
N GLY A 108 -11.55 0.06 8.70
CA GLY A 108 -12.89 0.66 8.72
C GLY A 108 -13.67 0.45 7.43
N ARG A 109 -14.90 0.97 7.41
CA ARG A 109 -15.80 0.91 6.24
C ARG A 109 -16.68 2.15 6.06
N SER A 110 -16.64 3.09 7.01
CA SER A 110 -17.49 4.28 7.03
C SER A 110 -16.70 5.54 7.34
N TRP A 111 -17.17 6.70 6.88
CA TRP A 111 -16.59 8.01 7.24
C TRP A 111 -16.35 8.18 8.75
N SER A 112 -17.21 7.59 9.59
CA SER A 112 -17.04 7.61 11.05
C SER A 112 -15.80 6.87 11.54
N ASP A 113 -15.39 5.79 10.87
CA ASP A 113 -14.16 5.04 11.18
C ASP A 113 -12.93 5.89 10.89
N LEU A 114 -12.89 6.55 9.73
CA LEU A 114 -11.77 7.44 9.37
C LEU A 114 -11.65 8.61 10.33
N ARG A 115 -12.77 9.22 10.73
CA ARG A 115 -12.78 10.29 11.72
C ARG A 115 -12.28 9.81 13.08
N ARG A 116 -12.65 8.59 13.51
CA ARG A 116 -12.11 7.98 14.73
C ARG A 116 -10.59 7.79 14.63
N ALA A 117 -10.10 7.28 13.51
CA ALA A 117 -8.66 7.14 13.28
C ALA A 117 -7.95 8.51 13.29
N ALA A 118 -8.51 9.53 12.65
CA ALA A 118 -7.96 10.88 12.69
C ALA A 118 -7.89 11.42 14.13
N MET A 119 -9.00 11.34 14.87
CA MET A 119 -9.07 11.78 16.28
C MET A 119 -8.06 11.05 17.16
N ALA A 120 -7.90 9.74 16.99
CA ALA A 120 -6.93 8.94 17.76
C ALA A 120 -5.47 9.40 17.54
N ALA A 121 -5.14 9.90 16.35
CA ALA A 121 -3.82 10.46 16.04
C ALA A 121 -3.72 11.98 16.24
N GLY A 122 -4.72 12.63 16.82
CA GLY A 122 -4.75 14.08 17.01
C GLY A 122 -4.78 14.86 15.68
N LEU A 123 -5.28 14.23 14.61
CA LEU A 123 -5.40 14.83 13.28
C LEU A 123 -6.77 15.47 13.10
N GLN A 124 -6.79 16.63 12.45
CA GLN A 124 -8.03 17.34 12.14
C GLN A 124 -8.39 17.14 10.67
N GLU A 125 -9.65 16.77 10.40
CA GLU A 125 -10.22 16.73 9.04
C GLU A 125 -10.25 18.14 8.47
N ILE A 126 -9.59 18.34 7.32
CA ILE A 126 -9.53 19.61 6.60
C ILE A 126 -9.65 19.32 5.12
N ALA A 127 -10.61 19.95 4.44
CA ALA A 127 -10.74 19.85 2.99
C ALA A 127 -9.44 20.30 2.29
N GLY A 128 -8.89 19.46 1.41
CA GLY A 128 -7.59 19.74 0.77
C GLY A 128 -6.37 19.54 1.67
N GLY A 129 -6.54 18.98 2.87
CA GLY A 129 -5.44 18.59 3.75
C GLY A 129 -4.46 17.62 3.07
N ARG A 130 -3.17 17.75 3.39
CA ARG A 130 -2.07 17.05 2.69
C ARG A 130 -1.98 15.56 3.01
N LEU A 131 -2.49 15.12 4.17
CA LEU A 131 -2.49 13.72 4.58
C LEU A 131 -3.87 13.10 4.34
N ILE A 132 -3.92 12.04 3.55
CA ILE A 132 -5.13 11.30 3.23
C ILE A 132 -5.21 10.06 4.11
N LEU A 133 -6.33 9.87 4.81
CA LEU A 133 -6.66 8.60 5.46
C LEU A 133 -7.67 7.85 4.58
N ARG A 134 -7.36 6.59 4.27
CA ARG A 134 -8.21 5.68 3.51
C ARG A 134 -8.30 4.33 4.20
N PHE A 135 -9.30 3.53 3.88
CA PHE A 135 -9.33 2.16 4.37
C PHE A 135 -8.29 1.28 3.71
N PHE A 136 -7.81 0.28 4.47
CA PHE A 136 -7.16 -0.87 3.87
C PHE A 136 -8.06 -1.47 2.77
N PRO A 137 -7.53 -1.71 1.55
CA PRO A 137 -8.30 -2.25 0.43
C PRO A 137 -8.87 -3.64 0.71
N THR A 138 -8.13 -4.45 1.47
CA THR A 138 -8.59 -5.76 1.96
C THR A 138 -8.16 -5.96 3.42
N PRO A 139 -8.88 -6.79 4.20
CA PRO A 139 -8.46 -7.14 5.56
C PRO A 139 -7.07 -7.80 5.63
N ALA A 140 -6.61 -8.44 4.55
CA ALA A 140 -5.29 -9.04 4.52
C ALA A 140 -4.18 -7.98 4.44
N CYS A 141 -4.44 -6.80 3.86
CA CYS A 141 -3.45 -5.75 3.68
C CYS A 141 -2.87 -5.23 5.00
N ALA A 142 -3.67 -5.19 6.09
CA ALA A 142 -3.15 -4.78 7.40
C ALA A 142 -2.03 -5.70 7.91
N ARG A 143 -2.11 -7.00 7.56
CA ARG A 143 -1.08 -8.01 7.87
C ARG A 143 0.06 -8.07 6.85
N LEU A 144 -0.06 -7.38 5.72
CA LEU A 144 0.94 -7.30 4.66
C LEU A 144 1.60 -5.92 4.70
N THR A 145 2.27 -5.67 5.82
CA THR A 145 3.01 -4.44 6.10
C THR A 145 4.42 -4.78 6.54
N GLU A 146 5.34 -3.88 6.26
CA GLU A 146 6.72 -3.94 6.73
C GLU A 146 6.94 -2.82 7.73
N GLN A 147 7.47 -3.17 8.91
CA GLN A 147 7.88 -2.20 9.91
C GLN A 147 9.40 -2.03 9.85
N ASN A 148 9.86 -0.78 9.71
CA ASN A 148 11.29 -0.50 9.81
C ASN A 148 11.73 -0.33 11.28
N LEU A 149 13.04 -0.30 11.51
CA LEU A 149 13.63 -0.15 12.85
C LEU A 149 13.27 1.17 13.56
N GLN A 150 12.72 2.16 12.83
CA GLN A 150 12.37 3.49 13.35
C GLN A 150 10.87 3.64 13.63
N GLY A 151 10.09 2.54 13.57
CA GLY A 151 8.66 2.56 13.86
C GLY A 151 7.77 3.04 12.71
N PHE A 152 8.33 3.25 11.53
CA PHE A 152 7.53 3.50 10.33
C PHE A 152 6.97 2.18 9.81
N ARG A 153 5.67 2.12 9.59
CA ARG A 153 4.99 0.96 9.02
C ARG A 153 4.55 1.27 7.59
N SER A 154 5.12 0.56 6.64
CA SER A 154 4.91 0.72 5.21
C SER A 154 4.08 -0.43 4.65
N MET A 155 3.28 -0.18 3.62
CA MET A 155 2.77 -1.25 2.77
C MET A 155 3.92 -1.91 1.99
N LEU A 156 3.78 -3.20 1.64
CA LEU A 156 4.76 -3.87 0.78
C LEU A 156 4.93 -3.12 -0.55
N TRP A 157 6.14 -3.10 -1.08
CA TRP A 157 6.49 -2.32 -2.28
C TRP A 157 5.58 -2.55 -3.50
N PRO A 158 5.02 -3.76 -3.79
CA PRO A 158 4.09 -3.91 -4.92
C PRO A 158 2.80 -3.12 -4.71
N ARG A 159 2.32 -3.01 -3.47
CA ARG A 159 1.17 -2.16 -3.13
C ARG A 159 1.52 -0.68 -3.25
N VAL A 160 2.71 -0.29 -2.80
CA VAL A 160 3.19 1.09 -2.94
C VAL A 160 3.27 1.48 -4.42
N TYR A 161 3.80 0.60 -5.27
CA TYR A 161 3.79 0.75 -6.73
C TYR A 161 2.38 0.98 -7.29
N ALA A 162 1.43 0.11 -6.91
CA ALA A 162 0.04 0.22 -7.35
C ALA A 162 -0.62 1.54 -6.92
N ASP A 163 -0.38 1.98 -5.67
CA ASP A 163 -0.96 3.21 -5.16
C ASP A 163 -0.33 4.47 -5.79
N LEU A 164 0.97 4.45 -6.10
CA LEU A 164 1.66 5.52 -6.82
C LEU A 164 1.12 5.70 -8.24
N ARG A 165 0.84 4.61 -8.95
CA ARG A 165 0.27 4.65 -10.31
C ARG A 165 -1.07 5.39 -10.41
N THR A 166 -1.80 5.50 -9.30
CA THR A 166 -3.09 6.23 -9.26
C THR A 166 -2.94 7.72 -8.93
N ALA A 167 -1.73 8.18 -8.60
CA ALA A 167 -1.47 9.56 -8.17
C ALA A 167 -1.18 10.54 -9.32
N GLY A 168 -1.43 10.13 -10.58
CA GLY A 168 -1.17 10.91 -11.78
C GLY A 168 0.30 10.87 -12.22
N VAL A 169 0.68 11.72 -13.18
CA VAL A 169 1.97 11.66 -13.90
C VAL A 169 3.19 11.56 -12.98
N ARG A 170 3.28 12.41 -11.95
CA ARG A 170 4.41 12.36 -10.99
C ARG A 170 4.43 11.06 -10.16
N GLY A 171 3.25 10.48 -9.92
CA GLY A 171 3.13 9.18 -9.26
C GLY A 171 3.60 8.04 -10.15
N GLU A 172 3.32 8.09 -11.45
CA GLU A 172 3.80 7.10 -12.43
C GLU A 172 5.33 7.08 -12.49
N ASP A 173 5.98 8.24 -12.60
CA ASP A 173 7.46 8.33 -12.59
C ASP A 173 8.06 7.70 -11.31
N ALA A 174 7.45 8.00 -10.16
CA ALA A 174 7.88 7.42 -8.88
C ALA A 174 7.61 5.92 -8.79
N ALA A 175 6.52 5.43 -9.39
CA ALA A 175 6.20 4.01 -9.43
C ALA A 175 7.25 3.25 -10.27
N GLU A 176 7.60 3.80 -11.42
CA GLU A 176 8.62 3.24 -12.30
C GLU A 176 9.99 3.17 -11.61
N HIS A 177 10.40 4.26 -10.96
CA HIS A 177 11.63 4.25 -10.17
C HIS A 177 11.61 3.22 -9.03
N LEU A 178 10.49 3.12 -8.31
CA LEU A 178 10.32 2.12 -7.25
C LEU A 178 10.45 0.69 -7.81
N ARG A 179 9.83 0.42 -8.96
CA ARG A 179 9.94 -0.88 -9.64
C ARG A 179 11.40 -1.19 -9.96
N GLU A 180 12.13 -0.27 -10.59
CA GLU A 180 13.56 -0.45 -10.90
C GLU A 180 14.44 -0.66 -9.66
N ALA A 181 14.16 0.02 -8.56
CA ALA A 181 14.94 -0.10 -7.33
C ALA A 181 14.72 -1.45 -6.62
N MET A 182 13.49 -1.97 -6.63
CA MET A 182 13.10 -3.17 -5.87
C MET A 182 13.29 -4.49 -6.64
N THR A 183 13.58 -4.41 -7.94
CA THR A 183 13.76 -5.59 -8.82
C THR A 183 15.22 -5.89 -9.18
N LYS A 184 16.15 -5.02 -8.78
CA LYS A 184 17.60 -5.27 -8.82
C LYS A 184 18.03 -6.21 -7.70
#